data_AF-K1UJ32-F1
#
_entry.id   AF-K1UJ32-F1
#
_cell.length_a   1.000
_cell.length_b   1.000
_cell.length_c   1.000
_cell.angle_alpha   90.00
_cell.angle_beta   90.00
_cell.angle_gamma   90.00
#
_symmetry.space_group_name_H-M   'P 1'
#
loop_
_entity.id
_entity.type
_entity.pdbx_description
1 polymer ?
#
loop_
_entity_poly.entity_id
_entity_poly.type
_entity_poly.pdbx_seq_one_letter_code
_entity_poly.pdbx_strand_id
1 'polypeptide(L)'
;MKRAFTLAAAAAVLCSCASKNQFVIEGNVAGTNDVVYLLDKKRTPLDSATVENGAFRIKGIAETPSVAYLADARDMQGTFATMVILEPGTITVADDAENPQLKRVSGTVSNDANRAYSEAGMALTKEYRNPETSDERRSAIEEEYESLTDKALEQNLGNFFGVMLLSQQS
;
A
#
# COMPACT_ATOMS: atom_id res chain seq x y z
N MET A 1 -22.08 43.56 13.81
CA MET A 1 -22.41 42.12 13.75
C MET A 1 -21.19 41.38 13.24
N LYS A 2 -20.72 40.41 14.02
CA LYS A 2 -19.46 39.67 13.86
C LYS A 2 -19.65 38.54 12.85
N ARG A 3 -18.77 38.38 11.84
CA ARG A 3 -18.19 37.15 11.19
C ARG A 3 -17.07 37.67 10.25
N ALA A 4 -15.90 37.07 10.09
CA ALA A 4 -15.56 35.66 10.03
C ALA A 4 -14.16 35.40 10.63
N PHE A 5 -14.01 34.23 11.28
CA PHE A 5 -12.72 33.67 11.63
C PHE A 5 -12.24 32.82 10.45
N THR A 6 -11.13 33.21 9.83
CA THR A 6 -10.42 32.36 8.86
C THR A 6 -9.34 31.61 9.61
N LEU A 7 -9.54 30.31 9.85
CA LEU A 7 -8.49 29.43 10.33
C LEU A 7 -7.56 29.10 9.16
N ALA A 8 -6.36 29.68 9.17
CA ALA A 8 -5.27 29.26 8.31
C ALA A 8 -4.62 28.01 8.94
N ALA A 9 -4.88 26.83 8.36
CA ALA A 9 -4.16 25.61 8.70
C ALA A 9 -2.75 25.70 8.08
N ALA A 10 -1.75 26.00 8.91
CA ALA A 10 -0.36 25.89 8.52
C ALA A 10 0.02 24.40 8.48
N ALA A 11 0.20 23.86 7.28
CA ALA A 11 0.81 22.54 7.10
C ALA A 11 2.30 22.65 7.49
N ALA A 12 2.66 22.19 8.68
CA ALA A 12 4.04 22.03 9.07
C ALA A 12 4.66 20.89 8.25
N VAL A 13 5.45 21.23 7.24
CA VAL A 13 6.34 20.28 6.56
C VAL A 13 7.43 19.91 7.57
N LEU A 14 7.21 18.84 8.33
CA LEU A 14 8.22 18.25 9.19
C LEU A 14 9.26 17.58 8.29
N CYS A 15 10.34 18.30 8.00
CA CYS A 15 11.61 17.71 7.56
C CYS A 15 12.11 16.79 8.68
N SER A 16 11.61 15.55 8.67
CA SER A 16 12.11 14.49 9.52
C SER A 16 13.50 14.10 9.01
N CYS A 17 14.54 14.56 9.68
CA CYS A 17 15.83 13.87 9.72
C CYS A 17 15.63 12.53 10.45
N ALA A 18 14.84 11.64 9.84
CA ALA A 18 14.77 10.25 10.24
C ALA A 18 16.16 9.64 10.00
N SER A 19 16.61 8.75 10.89
CA SER A 19 17.79 7.93 10.57
C SER A 19 17.54 7.19 9.24
N LYS A 20 18.60 6.95 8.46
CA LYS A 20 18.50 6.47 7.07
C LYS A 20 17.70 5.17 6.91
N ASN A 21 17.49 4.41 7.98
CA ASN A 21 16.79 3.13 8.00
C ASN A 21 15.44 3.16 8.73
N GLN A 22 14.91 4.32 9.13
CA GLN A 22 13.61 4.42 9.80
C GLN A 22 12.44 4.39 8.82
N PHE A 23 11.37 3.69 9.21
CA PHE A 23 10.08 3.77 8.55
C PHE A 23 9.00 4.28 9.50
N VAL A 24 7.99 4.90 8.90
CA VAL A 24 6.71 5.21 9.53
C VAL A 24 5.63 4.53 8.70
N ILE A 25 4.70 3.85 9.34
CA ILE A 25 3.42 3.48 8.72
C ILE A 25 2.35 4.37 9.35
N GLU A 26 1.63 5.11 8.53
CA GLU A 26 0.50 5.92 8.97
C GLU A 26 -0.68 5.71 8.05
N GLY A 27 -1.88 5.85 8.57
CA GLY A 27 -3.08 5.70 7.77
C GLY A 27 -4.30 6.30 8.43
N ASN A 28 -5.31 6.54 7.60
CA ASN A 28 -6.66 6.85 8.02
C ASN A 28 -7.60 5.82 7.36
N VAL A 29 -8.13 4.91 8.18
CA VAL A 29 -8.90 3.76 7.72
C VAL A 29 -10.27 3.76 8.40
N ALA A 30 -11.33 3.69 7.60
CA ALA A 30 -12.69 3.63 8.12
C ALA A 30 -13.08 2.19 8.50
N GLY A 31 -14.00 2.05 9.46
CA GLY A 31 -14.65 0.78 9.78
C GLY A 31 -13.74 -0.33 10.31
N THR A 32 -12.55 0.02 10.82
CA THR A 32 -11.57 -0.91 11.40
C THR A 32 -11.87 -1.21 12.87
N ASN A 33 -11.31 -2.32 13.37
CA ASN A 33 -11.15 -2.53 14.81
C ASN A 33 -10.25 -1.46 15.46
N ASP A 34 -10.33 -1.34 16.79
CA ASP A 34 -9.60 -0.34 17.60
C ASP A 34 -8.07 -0.49 17.57
N VAL A 35 -7.54 -1.58 17.03
CA VAL A 35 -6.10 -1.88 16.98
C VAL A 35 -5.74 -2.42 15.61
N VAL A 36 -4.65 -1.89 15.05
CA VAL A 36 -3.97 -2.48 13.89
C VAL A 36 -2.70 -3.19 14.33
N TYR A 37 -2.39 -4.30 13.67
CA TYR A 37 -1.24 -5.13 13.91
C TYR A 37 -0.34 -5.11 12.69
N LEU A 38 0.96 -4.89 12.93
CA LEU A 38 1.99 -5.16 11.96
C LEU A 38 2.51 -6.58 12.19
N LEU A 39 2.44 -7.42 11.17
CA LEU A 39 2.75 -8.84 11.23
C LEU A 39 3.87 -9.16 10.21
N ASP A 40 4.79 -10.05 10.56
CA ASP A 40 5.79 -10.56 9.61
C ASP A 40 5.16 -11.51 8.56
N LYS A 41 5.96 -12.01 7.62
CA LYS A 41 5.52 -13.00 6.61
C LYS A 41 4.92 -14.29 7.21
N LYS A 42 5.30 -14.65 8.45
CA LYS A 42 4.81 -15.83 9.19
C LYS A 42 3.60 -15.50 10.08
N ARG A 43 3.06 -14.28 9.97
CA ARG A 43 1.96 -13.73 10.79
C ARG A 43 2.34 -13.57 12.27
N THR A 44 3.62 -13.49 12.57
CA THR A 44 4.10 -13.14 13.91
C THR A 44 3.95 -11.64 14.12
N PRO A 45 3.34 -11.18 15.23
CA PRO A 45 3.26 -9.76 15.54
C PRO A 45 4.65 -9.12 15.67
N LEU A 46 4.89 -8.08 14.88
CA LEU A 46 6.04 -7.19 14.96
C LEU A 46 5.74 -5.99 15.86
N ASP A 47 4.57 -5.38 15.67
CA ASP A 47 4.12 -4.23 16.45
C ASP A 47 2.58 -4.07 16.35
N SER A 48 2.02 -3.09 17.05
CA SER A 48 0.61 -2.70 16.95
C SER A 48 0.41 -1.24 17.31
N ALA A 49 -0.65 -0.63 16.80
CA ALA A 49 -1.07 0.71 17.19
C ALA A 49 -2.58 0.75 17.44
N THR A 50 -3.00 1.56 18.40
CA THR A 50 -4.40 1.92 18.57
C THR A 50 -4.84 2.81 17.41
N VAL A 51 -6.10 2.67 17.03
CA VAL A 51 -6.76 3.51 16.03
C VAL A 51 -7.58 4.57 16.75
N GLU A 52 -7.26 5.84 16.53
CA GLU A 52 -7.97 6.97 17.11
C GLU A 52 -8.58 7.80 15.98
N ASN A 53 -9.92 7.91 15.95
CA ASN A 53 -10.65 8.61 14.88
C ASN A 53 -10.28 8.12 13.46
N GLY A 54 -10.08 6.81 13.32
CA GLY A 54 -9.65 6.17 12.06
C GLY A 54 -8.15 6.28 11.79
N ALA A 55 -7.41 7.09 12.54
CA ALA A 55 -5.98 7.30 12.33
C ALA A 55 -5.12 6.36 13.20
N PHE A 56 -4.02 5.87 12.64
CA PHE A 56 -3.02 5.11 13.37
C PHE A 56 -1.60 5.50 12.93
N ARG A 57 -0.61 5.16 13.76
CA ARG A 57 0.81 5.35 13.42
C ARG A 57 1.68 4.27 14.07
N ILE A 58 2.53 3.64 13.26
CA ILE A 58 3.56 2.69 13.69
C ILE A 58 4.92 3.23 13.23
N LYS A 59 5.96 3.09 14.06
CA LYS A 59 7.34 3.49 13.72
C LYS A 59 8.26 2.29 13.91
N GLY A 60 9.26 2.16 13.03
CA GLY A 60 10.24 1.10 13.18
C GLY A 60 11.52 1.36 12.40
N ILE A 61 12.37 0.34 12.37
CA ILE A 61 13.64 0.33 11.64
C ILE A 61 13.58 -0.80 10.61
N ALA A 62 13.92 -0.48 9.37
CA ALA A 62 14.11 -1.42 8.28
C ALA A 62 15.60 -1.47 7.93
N GLU A 63 16.33 -2.41 8.54
CA GLU A 63 17.75 -2.64 8.20
C GLU A 63 17.92 -3.09 6.75
N THR A 64 16.97 -3.87 6.27
CA THR A 64 16.77 -4.18 4.85
C THR A 64 15.28 -4.11 4.54
N PRO A 65 14.91 -3.80 3.28
CA PRO A 65 13.53 -3.89 2.86
C PRO A 65 12.96 -5.30 3.06
N SER A 66 11.72 -5.37 3.55
CA SER A 66 11.06 -6.66 3.82
C SER A 66 9.55 -6.55 3.66
N VAL A 67 8.88 -7.68 3.44
CA VAL A 67 7.41 -7.72 3.40
C VAL A 67 6.87 -7.95 4.81
N ALA A 68 5.84 -7.19 5.15
CA ALA A 68 5.00 -7.39 6.31
C ALA A 68 3.51 -7.29 5.90
N TYR A 69 2.62 -7.56 6.83
CA TYR A 69 1.19 -7.39 6.68
C TYR A 69 0.66 -6.44 7.75
N LEU A 70 -0.18 -5.50 7.33
CA LEU A 70 -0.96 -4.67 8.24
C LEU A 70 -2.40 -5.18 8.24
N ALA A 71 -2.93 -5.51 9.41
CA ALA A 71 -4.30 -6.00 9.57
C ALA A 71 -4.91 -5.50 10.87
N ASP A 72 -6.24 -5.38 10.92
CA ASP A 72 -6.98 -5.01 12.14
C ASP A 72 -7.38 -6.22 13.02
N ALA A 73 -6.89 -7.41 12.68
CA ALA A 73 -6.97 -8.61 13.51
C ALA A 73 -5.68 -9.44 13.38
N ARG A 74 -5.21 -10.03 14.48
CA ARG A 74 -3.95 -10.82 14.51
C ARG A 74 -4.00 -12.06 13.62
N ASP A 75 -5.17 -12.68 13.51
CA ASP A 75 -5.40 -13.85 12.66
C ASP A 75 -5.68 -13.49 11.18
N MET A 76 -5.67 -12.19 10.86
CA MET A 76 -5.99 -11.61 9.55
C MET A 76 -7.43 -11.86 9.09
N GLN A 77 -8.36 -12.18 10.01
CA GLN A 77 -9.80 -12.35 9.72
C GLN A 77 -10.63 -11.12 10.12
N GLY A 78 -9.98 -9.96 10.24
CA GLY A 78 -10.62 -8.69 10.55
C GLY A 78 -11.27 -8.05 9.32
N THR A 79 -11.48 -6.74 9.39
CA THR A 79 -12.10 -5.97 8.30
C THR A 79 -11.14 -5.73 7.13
N PHE A 80 -9.83 -5.73 7.39
CA PHE A 80 -8.83 -5.65 6.33
C PHE A 80 -7.53 -6.36 6.68
N ALA A 81 -6.83 -6.77 5.62
CA ALA A 81 -5.41 -7.11 5.67
C ALA A 81 -4.77 -6.61 4.37
N THR A 82 -3.62 -5.95 4.47
CA THR A 82 -2.88 -5.47 3.30
C THR A 82 -1.39 -5.72 3.45
N MET A 83 -0.73 -6.00 2.34
CA MET A 83 0.72 -6.15 2.28
C MET A 83 1.37 -4.77 2.36
N VAL A 84 2.42 -4.65 3.18
CA VAL A 84 3.27 -3.46 3.23
C VAL A 84 4.72 -3.87 3.03
N ILE A 85 5.46 -3.09 2.25
CA ILE A 85 6.92 -3.24 2.14
C ILE A 85 7.55 -2.30 3.16
N LEU A 86 8.17 -2.85 4.20
CA LEU A 86 8.91 -2.08 5.19
C LEU A 86 10.21 -1.60 4.57
N GLU A 87 10.30 -0.32 4.25
CA GLU A 87 11.50 0.34 3.74
C GLU A 87 11.59 1.77 4.29
N PRO A 88 12.78 2.40 4.27
CA PRO A 88 12.93 3.72 4.85
C PRO A 88 12.03 4.76 4.19
N GLY A 89 11.32 5.54 4.99
CA GLY A 89 10.36 6.55 4.52
C GLY A 89 9.02 6.52 5.25
N THR A 90 8.04 7.25 4.70
CA THR A 90 6.67 7.29 5.22
C THR A 90 5.77 6.47 4.31
N ILE A 91 5.29 5.35 4.84
CA ILE A 91 4.36 4.43 4.20
C ILE A 91 2.95 4.85 4.60
N THR A 92 2.15 5.26 3.62
CA THR A 92 0.76 5.68 3.81
C THR A 92 -0.19 4.55 3.46
N VAL A 93 -1.15 4.28 4.34
CA VAL A 93 -2.26 3.34 4.12
C VAL A 93 -3.57 4.11 4.08
N ALA A 94 -4.30 3.99 2.97
CA ALA A 94 -5.58 4.64 2.77
C ALA A 94 -6.62 3.65 2.23
N ASP A 95 -7.89 3.95 2.45
CA ASP A 95 -8.99 3.22 1.84
C ASP A 95 -8.98 3.41 0.32
N ASP A 96 -9.30 2.36 -0.43
CA ASP A 96 -9.62 2.49 -1.84
C ASP A 96 -10.97 3.21 -2.02
N ALA A 97 -11.04 4.09 -3.02
CA ALA A 97 -12.20 4.92 -3.26
C ALA A 97 -13.43 4.14 -3.76
N GLU A 98 -13.23 3.03 -4.48
CA GLU A 98 -14.32 2.18 -4.98
C GLU A 98 -14.69 1.07 -3.98
N ASN A 99 -13.69 0.53 -3.24
CA ASN A 99 -13.90 -0.53 -2.27
C ASN A 99 -13.09 -0.28 -0.97
N PRO A 100 -13.70 0.30 0.08
CA PRO A 100 -13.01 0.60 1.34
C PRO A 100 -12.41 -0.61 2.08
N GLN A 101 -12.78 -1.86 1.75
CA GLN A 101 -12.12 -3.05 2.29
C GLN A 101 -10.73 -3.28 1.68
N LEU A 102 -10.50 -2.78 0.46
CA LEU A 102 -9.18 -2.74 -0.16
C LEU A 102 -8.41 -1.54 0.38
N LYS A 103 -7.18 -1.76 0.84
CA LYS A 103 -6.30 -0.68 1.29
C LYS A 103 -5.20 -0.42 0.27
N ARG A 104 -4.99 0.85 -0.06
CA ARG A 104 -3.90 1.34 -0.91
C ARG A 104 -2.71 1.71 -0.05
N VAL A 105 -1.55 1.15 -0.39
CA VAL A 105 -0.28 1.41 0.29
C VAL A 105 0.62 2.21 -0.64
N SER A 106 1.27 3.26 -0.14
CA SER A 106 2.01 4.23 -0.95
C SER A 106 3.05 5.01 -0.15
N GLY A 107 3.79 5.91 -0.81
CA GLY A 107 4.66 6.89 -0.15
C GLY A 107 6.13 6.49 -0.03
N THR A 108 6.46 5.28 -0.48
CA THR A 108 7.84 4.81 -0.63
C THR A 108 7.98 4.04 -1.94
N VAL A 109 9.20 4.00 -2.50
CA VAL A 109 9.47 3.54 -3.88
C VAL A 109 8.90 2.14 -4.17
N SER A 110 9.14 1.16 -3.30
CA SER A 110 8.68 -0.21 -3.51
C SER A 110 7.17 -0.35 -3.29
N ASN A 111 6.59 0.39 -2.34
CA ASN A 111 5.14 0.38 -2.12
C ASN A 111 4.40 1.06 -3.28
N ASP A 112 4.92 2.17 -3.81
CA ASP A 112 4.36 2.86 -4.97
C ASP A 112 4.44 1.99 -6.23
N ALA A 113 5.56 1.29 -6.43
CA ALA A 113 5.71 0.33 -7.52
C ALA A 113 4.72 -0.85 -7.41
N ASN A 114 4.60 -1.44 -6.22
CA ASN A 114 3.64 -2.52 -5.96
C ASN A 114 2.19 -2.06 -6.20
N ARG A 115 1.85 -0.84 -5.77
CA ARG A 115 0.54 -0.23 -6.01
C ARG A 115 0.28 -0.05 -7.51
N ALA A 116 1.21 0.56 -8.25
CA ALA A 116 1.06 0.79 -9.68
C ALA A 116 0.88 -0.52 -10.46
N TYR A 117 1.68 -1.55 -10.14
CA TYR A 117 1.53 -2.89 -10.71
C TYR A 117 0.15 -3.51 -10.41
N SER A 118 -0.29 -3.45 -9.15
CA SER A 118 -1.58 -4.00 -8.73
C SER A 118 -2.75 -3.27 -9.40
N GLU A 119 -2.69 -1.94 -9.48
CA GLU A 119 -3.72 -1.11 -10.13
C GLU A 119 -3.80 -1.36 -11.62
N ALA A 120 -2.67 -1.50 -12.31
CA ALA A 120 -2.63 -1.86 -13.73
C ALA A 120 -3.27 -3.24 -13.97
N GLY A 121 -2.90 -4.26 -13.19
CA GLY A 121 -3.48 -5.60 -13.30
C GLY A 121 -4.99 -5.63 -13.01
N MET A 122 -5.43 -4.86 -12.00
CA MET A 122 -6.86 -4.70 -11.68
C MET A 122 -7.63 -4.01 -12.81
N ALA A 123 -7.06 -2.95 -13.41
CA ALA A 123 -7.70 -2.23 -14.51
C ALA A 123 -7.87 -3.14 -15.74
N LEU A 124 -6.83 -3.88 -16.12
CA LEU A 124 -6.88 -4.87 -17.19
C LEU A 124 -7.93 -5.95 -16.91
N THR A 125 -7.97 -6.48 -15.68
CA THR A 125 -8.96 -7.49 -15.28
C THR A 125 -10.39 -6.94 -15.33
N LYS A 126 -10.60 -5.69 -14.89
CA LYS A 126 -11.91 -5.01 -14.91
C LYS A 126 -12.38 -4.80 -16.34
N GLU A 127 -11.49 -4.38 -17.24
CA GLU A 127 -11.78 -4.20 -18.65
C GLU A 127 -12.07 -5.53 -19.35
N TYR A 128 -11.26 -6.57 -19.11
CA TYR A 128 -11.46 -7.90 -19.70
C TYR A 128 -12.83 -8.49 -19.37
N ARG A 129 -13.25 -8.35 -18.09
CA ARG A 129 -14.52 -8.86 -17.57
C ARG A 129 -15.73 -8.01 -17.95
N ASN A 130 -15.54 -6.81 -18.48
CA ASN A 130 -16.66 -6.00 -18.94
C ASN A 130 -17.34 -6.71 -20.15
N PRO A 131 -18.66 -6.99 -20.09
CA PRO A 131 -19.37 -7.63 -21.20
C PRO A 131 -19.35 -6.80 -22.49
N GLU A 132 -19.16 -5.48 -22.40
CA GLU A 132 -19.09 -4.57 -23.55
C GLU A 132 -17.71 -4.58 -24.26
N THR A 133 -16.69 -5.18 -23.65
CA THR A 133 -15.36 -5.29 -24.26
C THR A 133 -15.43 -6.24 -25.47
N SER A 134 -14.89 -5.81 -26.61
CA SER A 134 -14.79 -6.63 -27.83
C SER A 134 -13.79 -7.78 -27.65
N ASP A 135 -13.95 -8.85 -28.42
CA ASP A 135 -13.03 -9.99 -28.39
C ASP A 135 -11.61 -9.60 -28.80
N GLU A 136 -11.44 -8.72 -29.79
CA GLU A 136 -10.13 -8.20 -30.19
C GLU A 136 -9.42 -7.47 -29.04
N ARG A 137 -10.17 -6.67 -28.27
CA ARG A 137 -9.63 -5.99 -27.08
C ARG A 137 -9.30 -6.98 -25.97
N ARG A 138 -10.10 -8.04 -25.77
CA ARG A 138 -9.79 -9.08 -24.78
C ARG A 138 -8.47 -9.79 -25.11
N SER A 139 -8.23 -10.13 -26.37
CA SER A 139 -6.94 -10.70 -26.79
C SER A 139 -5.77 -9.73 -26.58
N ALA A 140 -5.95 -8.43 -26.87
CA ALA A 140 -4.91 -7.43 -26.59
C ALA A 140 -4.64 -7.27 -25.07
N ILE A 141 -5.67 -7.39 -24.23
CA ILE A 141 -5.50 -7.36 -22.76
C ILE A 141 -4.68 -8.56 -22.28
N GLU A 142 -4.88 -9.75 -22.86
CA GLU A 142 -4.09 -10.93 -22.51
C GLU A 142 -2.59 -10.69 -22.77
N GLU A 143 -2.22 -10.14 -23.94
CA GLU A 143 -0.83 -9.74 -24.25
C GLU A 143 -0.31 -8.63 -23.32
N GLU A 144 -1.13 -7.64 -22.98
CA GLU A 144 -0.79 -6.60 -22.01
C GLU A 144 -0.53 -7.18 -20.61
N TYR A 145 -1.34 -8.15 -20.18
CA TYR A 145 -1.22 -8.81 -18.89
C TYR A 145 0.04 -9.68 -18.82
N GLU A 146 0.35 -10.42 -19.89
CA GLU A 146 1.59 -11.21 -20.01
C GLU A 146 2.82 -10.31 -19.90
N SER A 147 2.83 -9.17 -20.60
CA SER A 147 3.95 -8.22 -20.57
C SER A 147 4.01 -7.32 -19.32
N LEU A 148 2.96 -7.29 -18.49
CA LEU A 148 2.86 -6.38 -17.35
C LEU A 148 3.97 -6.64 -16.33
N THR A 149 4.21 -7.92 -16.01
CA THR A 149 5.22 -8.32 -15.02
C THR A 149 6.63 -7.94 -15.49
N ASP A 150 6.93 -8.15 -16.77
CA ASP A 150 8.26 -7.84 -17.33
C ASP A 150 8.53 -6.34 -17.34
N LYS A 151 7.56 -5.53 -17.78
CA LYS A 151 7.65 -4.06 -17.73
C LYS A 151 7.82 -3.56 -16.30
N ALA A 152 7.04 -4.10 -15.37
CA ALA A 152 7.13 -3.75 -13.96
C ALA A 152 8.51 -4.14 -13.40
N LEU A 153 9.04 -5.30 -13.76
CA LEU A 153 10.38 -5.71 -13.35
C LEU A 153 11.45 -4.75 -13.89
N GLU A 154 11.46 -4.48 -15.20
CA GLU A 154 12.43 -3.57 -15.84
C GLU A 154 12.46 -2.18 -15.18
N GLN A 155 11.28 -1.63 -14.88
CA GLN A 155 11.13 -0.33 -14.22
C GLN A 155 11.59 -0.33 -12.75
N ASN A 156 11.66 -1.51 -12.13
CA ASN A 156 11.86 -1.65 -10.68
C ASN A 156 13.11 -2.47 -10.31
N LEU A 157 14.04 -2.72 -11.24
CA LEU A 157 15.31 -3.40 -10.99
C LEU A 157 16.14 -2.76 -9.86
N GLY A 158 15.94 -1.47 -9.59
CA GLY A 158 16.65 -0.72 -8.56
C GLY A 158 16.00 -0.73 -7.17
N ASN A 159 14.90 -1.45 -6.95
CA ASN A 159 14.20 -1.47 -5.66
C ASN A 159 13.77 -2.87 -5.23
N PHE A 160 13.23 -2.96 -4.01
CA PHE A 160 12.87 -4.25 -3.42
C PHE A 160 11.68 -4.91 -4.12
N PHE A 161 10.76 -4.12 -4.69
CA PHE A 161 9.66 -4.67 -5.46
C PHE A 161 10.15 -5.43 -6.71
N GLY A 162 11.15 -4.94 -7.42
CA GLY A 162 11.79 -5.68 -8.52
C GLY A 162 12.40 -7.02 -8.07
N VAL A 163 13.04 -7.06 -6.90
CA VAL A 163 13.54 -8.31 -6.30
C VAL A 163 12.40 -9.29 -6.00
N MET A 164 11.26 -8.79 -5.51
CA MET A 164 10.07 -9.63 -5.28
C MET A 164 9.53 -10.22 -6.58
N LEU A 165 9.49 -9.45 -7.67
CA LEU A 165 9.04 -9.95 -8.97
C LEU A 165 9.98 -11.04 -9.52
N LEU A 166 11.30 -10.84 -9.44
CA LEU A 166 12.28 -11.86 -9.83
C LEU A 166 12.11 -13.18 -9.08
N SER A 167 11.87 -13.11 -7.77
CA SER A 167 11.72 -14.31 -6.93
C SER A 167 10.46 -15.13 -7.23
N GLN A 168 9.49 -14.57 -7.95
CA GLN A 168 8.28 -15.27 -8.38
C GLN A 168 8.45 -15.98 -9.72
N GLN A 169 9.48 -15.60 -10.50
CA GLN A 169 9.81 -16.22 -11.79
C GLN A 169 10.78 -17.41 -11.67
N SER A 170 11.40 -17.59 -10.49
CA SER A 170 12.36 -18.67 -10.19
C SER A 170 11.70 -19.87 -9.53
#